data_AF-A0A382UWR7-F1
#
_entry.id   AF-A0A382UWR7-F1
#
_cell.length_a   1.000
_cell.length_b   1.000
_cell.length_c   1.000
_cell.angle_alpha   90.00
_cell.angle_beta   90.00
_cell.angle_gamma   90.00
#
_symmetry.space_group_name_H-M   'P 1'
#
loop_
_entity.id
_entity.type
_entity.pdbx_description
1 polymer ?
#
loop_
_entity_poly.entity_id
_entity_poly.type
_entity_poly.pdbx_seq_one_letter_code
_entity_poly.pdbx_strand_id
1 'polypeptide(L)'
;GVTYGAIANLSRDELQGVVAHEFSHILNGDMRMNIRLMGVLYGILVLTVIGRMLAHSSAYRARSRSGSSDSRLAVVGLGLLIIGYLGHFFGGLIKSAVSRQREYLADASAVQFTRNPSGIADALKRIGGYSSGTVVNHPESEELSHAFFCEGVTFSFAKMMATHPPLKKRIARIQPDWDGKYLEGPPPQETGRQTPEVAMGFAQAGTPIDADQVVTNIGNPDNNQIETARKIIGTLPGVFVTSARDPYSARALVYLMHLDADKEVRTKQLEHLKAAADLGIYDALRKLIV
;
A
#
# COMPACT_ATOMS: atom_id res chain seq x y z
N GLY A 1 -1.50 1.95 -2.56
CA GLY A 1 -2.50 2.65 -3.39
C GLY A 1 -3.52 1.65 -3.87
N VAL A 2 -4.73 2.07 -4.24
CA VAL A 2 -5.79 1.15 -4.71
C VAL A 2 -5.83 1.16 -6.24
N THR A 3 -5.84 -0.02 -6.86
CA THR A 3 -5.90 -0.14 -8.32
C THR A 3 -7.34 0.00 -8.82
N TYR A 4 -7.52 0.47 -10.06
CA TYR A 4 -8.84 0.52 -10.69
C TYR A 4 -9.52 -0.86 -10.70
N GLY A 5 -8.76 -1.92 -10.99
CA GLY A 5 -9.26 -3.29 -10.99
C GLY A 5 -9.78 -3.73 -9.61
N ALA A 6 -9.15 -3.31 -8.51
CA ALA A 6 -9.66 -3.58 -7.17
C ALA A 6 -10.98 -2.86 -6.89
N ILE A 7 -11.12 -1.59 -7.31
CA ILE A 7 -12.36 -0.82 -7.14
C ILE A 7 -13.50 -1.42 -7.97
N ALA A 8 -13.21 -1.85 -9.20
CA ALA A 8 -14.20 -2.40 -10.11
C ALA A 8 -14.67 -3.82 -9.73
N ASN A 9 -13.82 -4.61 -9.07
CA ASN A 9 -14.07 -6.03 -8.82
C ASN A 9 -14.24 -6.42 -7.35
N LEU A 10 -14.14 -5.49 -6.39
CA LEU A 10 -14.34 -5.78 -4.96
C LEU A 10 -15.56 -5.04 -4.42
N SER A 11 -16.29 -5.68 -3.50
CA SER A 11 -17.41 -5.03 -2.81
C SER A 11 -16.90 -3.97 -1.84
N ARG A 12 -17.81 -3.15 -1.30
CA ARG A 12 -17.46 -2.13 -0.30
C ARG A 12 -16.78 -2.74 0.92
N ASP A 13 -17.34 -3.83 1.44
CA ASP A 13 -16.83 -4.51 2.64
C ASP A 13 -15.47 -5.20 2.37
N GLU A 14 -15.27 -5.74 1.15
CA GLU A 14 -14.00 -6.31 0.73
C GLU A 14 -12.92 -5.26 0.55
N LEU A 15 -13.25 -4.16 -0.13
CA LEU A 15 -12.35 -3.04 -0.31
C LEU A 15 -11.97 -2.42 1.04
N GLN A 16 -12.92 -2.31 1.97
CA GLN A 16 -12.65 -1.90 3.34
C GLN A 16 -11.68 -2.86 4.05
N GLY A 17 -11.82 -4.18 3.85
CA GLY A 17 -10.89 -5.19 4.34
C GLY A 17 -9.47 -5.02 3.77
N VAL A 18 -9.35 -4.84 2.44
CA VAL A 18 -8.06 -4.60 1.76
C VAL A 18 -7.41 -3.31 2.25
N VAL A 19 -8.16 -2.22 2.34
CA VAL A 19 -7.62 -0.93 2.83
C VAL A 19 -7.18 -1.04 4.29
N ALA A 20 -7.92 -1.75 5.14
CA ALA A 20 -7.54 -1.98 6.53
C ALA A 20 -6.24 -2.81 6.65
N HIS A 21 -6.05 -3.78 5.77
CA HIS A 21 -4.81 -4.55 5.66
C HIS A 21 -3.63 -3.64 5.28
N GLU A 22 -3.76 -2.83 4.22
CA GLU A 22 -2.72 -1.89 3.79
C GLU A 22 -2.39 -0.83 4.86
N PHE A 23 -3.42 -0.34 5.55
CA PHE A 23 -3.25 0.60 6.66
C PHE A 23 -2.46 -0.03 7.81
N SER A 24 -2.64 -1.32 8.08
CA SER A 24 -1.90 -2.03 9.13
C SER A 24 -0.40 -2.08 8.84
N HIS A 25 0.03 -2.18 7.57
CA HIS A 25 1.46 -2.13 7.22
C HIS A 25 2.08 -0.76 7.52
N ILE A 26 1.32 0.31 7.32
CA ILE A 26 1.74 1.68 7.65
C ILE A 26 1.84 1.83 9.16
N LEU A 27 0.80 1.43 9.88
CA LEU A 27 0.73 1.53 11.35
C LEU A 27 1.85 0.73 12.03
N ASN A 28 2.10 -0.49 11.56
CA ASN A 28 3.13 -1.38 12.11
C ASN A 28 4.55 -1.07 11.62
N GLY A 29 4.70 -0.12 10.70
CA GLY A 29 6.00 0.34 10.19
C GLY A 29 6.72 -0.68 9.32
N ASP A 30 5.99 -1.54 8.60
CA ASP A 30 6.56 -2.65 7.83
C ASP A 30 7.48 -2.17 6.71
N MET A 31 7.20 -1.01 6.10
CA MET A 31 8.12 -0.38 5.12
C MET A 31 9.48 -0.06 5.73
N ARG A 32 9.51 0.49 6.96
CA ARG A 32 10.77 0.83 7.65
C ARG A 32 11.57 -0.44 7.95
N MET A 33 10.89 -1.50 8.36
CA MET A 33 11.53 -2.80 8.60
C MET A 33 12.09 -3.40 7.30
N ASN A 34 11.31 -3.38 6.21
CA ASN A 34 11.75 -3.87 4.91
C ASN A 34 12.97 -3.12 4.38
N ILE A 35 13.00 -1.79 4.48
CA ILE A 35 14.18 -0.98 4.08
C ILE A 35 15.42 -1.37 4.89
N ARG A 36 15.28 -1.57 6.20
CA ARG A 36 16.40 -2.01 7.06
C ARG A 36 16.90 -3.40 6.68
N LEU A 37 16.00 -4.36 6.46
CA LEU A 37 16.36 -5.72 6.01
C LEU A 37 17.07 -5.69 4.66
N MET A 38 16.57 -4.89 3.70
CA MET A 38 17.23 -4.70 2.41
C MET A 38 18.64 -4.11 2.57
N GLY A 39 18.82 -3.13 3.44
CA GLY A 39 20.14 -2.56 3.73
C GLY A 39 21.13 -3.60 4.27
N VAL A 40 20.69 -4.45 5.20
CA VAL A 40 21.53 -5.55 5.73
C VAL A 40 21.88 -6.56 4.63
N LEU A 41 20.90 -6.96 3.81
CA LEU A 41 21.12 -7.89 2.70
C LEU A 41 22.08 -7.34 1.65
N TYR A 42 21.97 -6.06 1.32
CA TYR A 42 22.90 -5.37 0.43
C TYR A 42 24.31 -5.30 1.04
N GLY A 43 24.42 -5.02 2.35
CA GLY A 43 25.70 -5.05 3.06
C GLY A 43 26.39 -6.42 2.96
N ILE A 44 25.63 -7.51 3.10
CA ILE A 44 26.16 -8.87 2.93
C ILE A 44 26.54 -9.14 1.46
N LEU A 45 25.73 -8.67 0.50
CA LEU A 45 26.00 -8.82 -0.93
C LEU A 45 27.31 -8.13 -1.34
N VAL A 46 27.64 -6.99 -0.73
CA VAL A 46 28.92 -6.30 -0.96
C VAL A 46 30.13 -7.20 -0.65
N LEU A 47 30.05 -8.08 0.36
CA LEU A 47 31.10 -9.06 0.63
C LEU A 47 31.31 -10.01 -0.55
N THR A 48 30.22 -10.44 -1.18
CA THR A 48 30.27 -11.27 -2.41
C THR A 48 30.95 -10.52 -3.55
N VAL A 49 30.61 -9.24 -3.74
CA VAL A 49 31.20 -8.39 -4.80
C VAL A 49 32.70 -8.19 -4.56
N ILE A 50 33.10 -7.86 -3.34
CA ILE A 50 34.51 -7.71 -2.95
C ILE A 50 35.26 -9.04 -3.13
N GLY A 51 34.69 -10.14 -2.65
CA GLY A 51 35.27 -11.48 -2.80
C GLY A 51 35.50 -11.85 -4.26
N ARG A 52 34.51 -11.58 -5.12
CA ARG A 52 34.59 -11.77 -6.57
C ARG A 52 35.68 -10.88 -7.21
N MET A 53 35.78 -9.62 -6.82
CA MET A 53 36.81 -8.71 -7.33
C MET A 53 38.23 -9.16 -6.95
N LEU A 54 38.43 -9.62 -5.72
CA LEU A 54 39.72 -10.15 -5.24
C LEU A 54 40.09 -11.47 -5.95
N ALA A 55 39.13 -12.36 -6.16
CA ALA A 55 39.35 -13.61 -6.88
C ALA A 55 39.66 -13.39 -8.38
N HIS A 56 39.00 -12.44 -9.06
CA HIS A 56 39.28 -12.14 -10.46
C HIS A 56 40.57 -11.33 -10.68
N SER A 57 40.89 -10.40 -9.78
CA SER A 57 42.12 -9.60 -9.89
C SER A 57 43.40 -10.39 -9.62
N SER A 58 43.33 -11.47 -8.84
CA SER A 58 44.41 -12.44 -8.70
C SER A 58 44.50 -13.36 -9.93
N ALA A 59 43.39 -13.79 -10.52
CA ALA A 59 43.40 -14.60 -11.74
C ALA A 59 44.03 -13.89 -12.96
N TYR A 60 43.82 -12.58 -13.10
CA TYR A 60 44.44 -11.77 -14.17
C TYR A 60 45.94 -11.51 -13.94
N ARG A 61 46.38 -11.40 -12.67
CA ARG A 61 47.79 -11.17 -12.29
C ARG A 61 48.62 -12.45 -12.23
N ALA A 62 48.00 -13.58 -11.90
CA ALA A 62 48.64 -14.90 -11.96
C ALA A 62 49.13 -15.27 -13.37
N ARG A 63 48.53 -14.71 -14.43
CA ARG A 63 49.00 -14.86 -15.82
C ARG A 63 50.24 -14.00 -16.16
N SER A 64 50.60 -13.00 -15.34
CA SER A 64 51.70 -12.08 -15.64
C SER A 64 52.91 -12.16 -14.69
N ARG A 65 52.80 -12.78 -13.50
CA ARG A 65 53.94 -13.13 -12.63
C ARG A 65 53.54 -14.10 -11.51
N SER A 66 54.28 -15.21 -11.40
CA SER A 66 54.13 -16.21 -10.33
C SER A 66 54.72 -15.71 -9.01
N GLY A 67 53.87 -15.25 -8.08
CA GLY A 67 54.29 -14.87 -6.72
C GLY A 67 53.32 -15.38 -5.65
N SER A 68 53.85 -15.91 -4.54
CA SER A 68 53.13 -16.52 -3.40
C SER A 68 52.22 -15.58 -2.59
N SER A 69 52.20 -14.29 -2.91
CA SER A 69 51.29 -13.30 -2.32
C SER A 69 49.92 -13.31 -3.02
N ASP A 70 49.89 -13.62 -4.32
CA ASP A 70 48.70 -13.54 -5.16
C ASP A 70 47.72 -14.70 -4.87
N SER A 71 48.24 -15.86 -4.47
CA SER A 71 47.43 -17.00 -4.03
C SER A 71 46.68 -16.74 -2.72
N ARG A 72 47.24 -15.94 -1.80
CA ARG A 72 46.58 -15.61 -0.52
C ARG A 72 45.38 -14.69 -0.74
N LEU A 73 45.50 -13.71 -1.63
CA LEU A 73 44.39 -12.83 -2.02
C LEU A 73 43.26 -13.61 -2.69
N ALA A 74 43.58 -14.60 -3.52
CA ALA A 74 42.58 -15.48 -4.13
C ALA A 74 41.81 -16.30 -3.08
N VAL A 75 42.51 -16.85 -2.08
CA VAL A 75 41.88 -17.61 -0.98
C VAL A 75 40.97 -16.72 -0.12
N VAL A 76 41.41 -15.51 0.22
CA VAL A 76 40.59 -14.53 0.95
C VAL A 76 39.37 -14.12 0.13
N GLY A 77 39.55 -13.87 -1.18
CA GLY A 77 38.46 -13.55 -2.09
C GLY A 77 37.42 -14.67 -2.18
N LEU A 78 37.86 -15.93 -2.27
CA LEU A 78 36.99 -17.10 -2.26
C LEU A 78 36.23 -17.23 -0.93
N GLY A 79 36.89 -17.01 0.21
CA GLY A 79 36.25 -17.02 1.52
C GLY A 79 35.13 -15.97 1.64
N LEU A 80 35.40 -14.73 1.22
CA LEU A 80 34.40 -13.65 1.20
C LEU A 80 33.23 -13.95 0.25
N LEU A 81 33.51 -14.57 -0.90
CA LEU A 81 32.48 -14.97 -1.85
C LEU A 81 31.54 -16.01 -1.25
N ILE A 82 32.09 -17.04 -0.60
CA ILE A 82 31.29 -18.09 0.05
C ILE A 82 30.44 -17.51 1.18
N ILE A 83 31.06 -16.72 2.08
CA ILE A 83 30.35 -16.10 3.21
C ILE A 83 29.27 -15.14 2.72
N GLY A 84 29.58 -14.28 1.75
CA GLY A 84 28.64 -13.33 1.19
C GLY A 84 27.47 -14.02 0.48
N TYR A 85 27.74 -15.07 -0.31
CA TYR A 85 26.69 -15.82 -1.01
C TYR A 85 25.78 -16.57 -0.04
N LEU A 86 26.35 -17.30 0.92
CA LEU A 86 25.57 -18.00 1.96
C LEU A 86 24.76 -17.01 2.80
N GLY A 87 25.39 -15.92 3.24
CA GLY A 87 24.73 -14.89 4.03
C GLY A 87 23.58 -14.23 3.26
N HIS A 88 23.76 -13.93 1.97
CA HIS A 88 22.71 -13.38 1.13
C HIS A 88 21.56 -14.38 0.94
N PHE A 89 21.89 -15.65 0.69
CA PHE A 89 20.89 -16.72 0.54
C PHE A 89 20.04 -16.90 1.80
N PHE A 90 20.68 -17.14 2.95
CA PHE A 90 19.96 -17.33 4.23
C PHE A 90 19.26 -16.05 4.69
N GLY A 91 19.87 -14.89 4.47
CA GLY A 91 19.24 -13.61 4.75
C GLY A 91 17.96 -13.40 3.91
N GLY A 92 17.99 -13.79 2.64
CA GLY A 92 16.80 -13.78 1.77
C GLY A 92 15.67 -14.66 2.33
N LEU A 93 16.01 -15.86 2.82
CA LEU A 93 15.04 -16.77 3.44
C LEU A 93 14.44 -16.18 4.73
N ILE A 94 15.26 -15.56 5.59
CA ILE A 94 14.80 -14.91 6.82
C ILE A 94 13.87 -13.75 6.47
N LYS A 95 14.27 -12.87 5.56
CA LYS A 95 13.45 -11.75 5.09
C LYS A 95 12.10 -12.25 4.56
N SER A 96 12.12 -13.29 3.73
CA SER A 96 10.91 -13.89 3.16
C SER A 96 9.99 -14.46 4.25
N ALA A 97 10.55 -15.13 5.27
CA ALA A 97 9.79 -15.63 6.41
C ALA A 97 9.17 -14.51 7.26
N VAL A 98 9.93 -13.44 7.52
CA VAL A 98 9.46 -12.26 8.25
C VAL A 98 8.33 -11.57 7.47
N SER A 99 8.49 -11.41 6.15
CA SER A 99 7.46 -10.85 5.27
C SER A 99 6.15 -11.62 5.40
N ARG A 100 6.18 -12.95 5.27
CA ARG A 100 4.98 -13.79 5.44
C ARG A 100 4.32 -13.64 6.81
N GLN A 101 5.10 -13.50 7.87
CA GLN A 101 4.55 -13.31 9.21
C GLN A 101 3.85 -11.94 9.36
N ARG A 102 4.36 -10.90 8.69
CA ARG A 102 3.72 -9.58 8.65
C ARG A 102 2.41 -9.59 7.88
N GLU A 103 2.33 -10.31 6.77
CA GLU A 103 1.07 -10.49 6.03
C GLU A 103 -0.02 -11.11 6.91
N TYR A 104 0.30 -12.13 7.70
CA TYR A 104 -0.66 -12.73 8.63
C TYR A 104 -1.07 -11.79 9.77
N LEU A 105 -0.14 -10.96 10.26
CA LEU A 105 -0.44 -9.93 11.25
C LEU A 105 -1.37 -8.88 10.64
N ALA A 106 -1.11 -8.46 9.40
CA ALA A 106 -1.89 -7.49 8.67
C ALA A 106 -3.31 -7.99 8.39
N ASP A 107 -3.46 -9.26 8.02
CA ASP A 107 -4.77 -9.93 7.91
C ASP A 107 -5.55 -9.88 9.24
N ALA A 108 -4.90 -10.21 10.35
CA ALA A 108 -5.53 -10.14 11.67
C ALA A 108 -5.90 -8.70 12.08
N SER A 109 -5.02 -7.73 11.80
CA SER A 109 -5.28 -6.31 12.04
C SER A 109 -6.43 -5.79 11.16
N ALA A 110 -6.56 -6.25 9.92
CA ALA A 110 -7.69 -5.90 9.06
C ALA A 110 -9.02 -6.34 9.67
N VAL A 111 -9.09 -7.57 10.21
CA VAL A 111 -10.26 -8.04 10.96
C VAL A 111 -10.50 -7.19 12.21
N GLN A 112 -9.43 -6.84 12.95
CA GLN A 112 -9.54 -6.02 14.16
C GLN A 112 -10.08 -4.61 13.87
N PHE A 113 -9.64 -3.97 12.78
CA PHE A 113 -10.04 -2.62 12.40
C PHE A 113 -11.46 -2.57 11.82
N THR A 114 -11.80 -3.53 10.96
CA THR A 114 -13.11 -3.57 10.29
C THR A 114 -14.20 -4.22 11.15
N ARG A 115 -13.80 -5.04 12.14
CA ARG A 115 -14.68 -5.94 12.89
C ARG A 115 -15.51 -6.87 11.98
N ASN A 116 -15.03 -7.07 10.75
CA ASN A 116 -15.68 -7.87 9.73
C ASN A 116 -14.69 -8.86 9.11
N PRO A 117 -14.63 -10.12 9.59
CA PRO A 117 -13.72 -11.11 9.04
C PRO A 117 -14.05 -11.50 7.60
N SER A 118 -15.33 -11.41 7.19
CA SER A 118 -15.72 -11.78 5.82
C SER A 118 -15.19 -10.78 4.79
N GLY A 119 -15.06 -9.49 5.12
CA GLY A 119 -14.53 -8.50 4.19
C GLY A 119 -13.16 -8.88 3.61
N ILE A 120 -12.17 -9.12 4.46
CA ILE A 120 -10.83 -9.53 4.01
C ILE A 120 -10.81 -10.97 3.46
N ALA A 121 -11.57 -11.90 4.04
CA ALA A 121 -11.63 -13.28 3.57
C ALA A 121 -12.25 -13.40 2.16
N ASP A 122 -13.35 -12.69 1.90
CA ASP A 122 -14.05 -12.66 0.63
C ASP A 122 -13.23 -11.95 -0.44
N ALA A 123 -12.45 -10.92 -0.07
CA ALA A 123 -11.50 -10.29 -0.98
C ALA A 123 -10.44 -11.31 -1.44
N LEU A 124 -9.83 -12.05 -0.51
CA LEU A 124 -8.86 -13.11 -0.82
C LEU A 124 -9.47 -14.25 -1.65
N LYS A 125 -10.72 -14.64 -1.34
CA LYS A 125 -11.45 -15.66 -2.11
C LYS A 125 -11.72 -15.21 -3.55
N ARG A 126 -12.05 -13.94 -3.77
CA ARG A 126 -12.35 -13.41 -5.11
C ARG A 126 -11.10 -13.24 -5.95
N ILE A 127 -10.02 -12.79 -5.33
CA ILE A 127 -8.71 -12.71 -6.00
C ILE A 127 -8.22 -14.10 -6.40
N GLY A 128 -8.41 -15.11 -5.55
CA GLY A 128 -8.06 -16.49 -5.88
C GLY A 128 -8.95 -17.13 -6.96
N GLY A 129 -10.19 -16.65 -7.12
CA GLY A 129 -11.15 -17.11 -8.14
C GLY A 129 -11.10 -16.32 -9.45
N TYR A 130 -10.21 -15.33 -9.57
CA TYR A 130 -10.15 -14.48 -10.74
C TYR A 130 -9.53 -15.22 -11.94
N SER A 131 -10.37 -15.52 -12.94
CA SER A 131 -10.05 -16.41 -14.08
C SER A 131 -8.96 -15.87 -15.01
N SER A 132 -8.80 -14.55 -15.13
CA SER A 132 -7.76 -13.93 -15.96
C SER A 132 -6.36 -13.97 -15.32
N GLY A 133 -6.26 -14.46 -14.09
CA GLY A 133 -5.02 -14.48 -13.32
C GLY A 133 -4.65 -13.13 -12.71
N THR A 134 -3.83 -13.17 -11.66
CA THR A 134 -3.36 -12.00 -10.91
C THR A 134 -1.89 -11.67 -11.19
N VAL A 135 -1.32 -12.32 -12.21
CA VAL A 135 0.11 -12.26 -12.54
C VAL A 135 0.37 -11.05 -13.43
N VAL A 136 1.27 -10.18 -13.00
CA VAL A 136 1.68 -9.00 -13.77
C VAL A 136 2.87 -9.39 -14.63
N ASN A 137 2.65 -9.54 -15.93
CA ASN A 137 3.71 -9.83 -16.90
C ASN A 137 4.47 -8.53 -17.25
N HIS A 138 5.39 -8.11 -16.38
CA HIS A 138 6.29 -6.98 -16.63
C HIS A 138 7.71 -7.31 -16.13
N PRO A 139 8.79 -6.88 -16.81
CA PRO A 139 10.17 -7.12 -16.35
C PRO A 139 10.44 -6.57 -14.95
N GLU A 140 9.80 -5.46 -14.59
CA GLU A 140 9.92 -4.81 -13.27
C GLU A 140 8.90 -5.32 -12.24
N SER A 141 8.09 -6.33 -12.59
CA SER A 141 7.09 -6.89 -11.67
C SER A 141 7.71 -7.48 -10.41
N GLU A 142 8.95 -7.98 -10.50
CA GLU A 142 9.71 -8.47 -9.34
C GLU A 142 10.14 -7.34 -8.40
N GLU A 143 10.50 -6.18 -8.95
CA GLU A 143 10.85 -5.00 -8.13
C GLU A 143 9.62 -4.43 -7.42
N LEU A 144 8.46 -4.47 -8.08
CA LEU A 144 7.18 -3.98 -7.55
C LEU A 144 6.40 -5.03 -6.74
N SER A 145 6.90 -6.26 -6.64
CA SER A 145 6.15 -7.38 -6.05
C SER A 145 5.75 -7.17 -4.59
N HIS A 146 6.54 -6.36 -3.87
CA HIS A 146 6.31 -6.00 -2.47
C HIS A 146 5.14 -5.03 -2.27
N ALA A 147 4.63 -4.40 -3.34
CA ALA A 147 3.48 -3.52 -3.31
C ALA A 147 2.18 -4.22 -3.77
N PHE A 148 2.26 -5.51 -4.13
CA PHE A 148 1.10 -6.29 -4.54
C PHE A 148 0.40 -6.88 -3.33
N PHE A 149 -0.93 -6.84 -3.35
CA PHE A 149 -1.76 -7.40 -2.29
C PHE A 149 -1.70 -8.95 -2.20
N CYS A 150 -1.32 -9.60 -3.31
CA CYS A 150 -1.22 -11.05 -3.46
C CYS A 150 -0.01 -11.40 -4.32
N GLU A 151 0.41 -12.67 -4.29
CA GLU A 151 1.55 -13.16 -5.09
C GLU A 151 1.27 -12.96 -6.59
N GLY A 152 1.98 -12.00 -7.20
CA GLY A 152 1.84 -11.62 -8.62
C GLY A 152 2.83 -12.31 -9.55
N VAL A 153 3.58 -13.30 -9.08
CA VAL A 153 4.66 -13.97 -9.83
C VAL A 153 4.57 -15.48 -9.63
N THR A 154 4.44 -16.25 -10.70
CA THR A 154 4.25 -17.71 -10.66
C THR A 154 5.54 -18.44 -11.07
N PHE A 155 6.52 -18.49 -10.18
CA PHE A 155 7.68 -19.38 -10.35
C PHE A 155 7.70 -20.46 -9.26
N SER A 156 7.77 -21.74 -9.66
CA SER A 156 7.73 -22.89 -8.75
C SER A 156 8.92 -22.94 -7.78
N PHE A 157 10.10 -22.45 -8.20
CA PHE A 157 11.29 -22.28 -7.35
C PHE A 157 11.21 -21.05 -6.42
N ALA A 158 10.32 -20.10 -6.73
CA ALA A 158 10.14 -18.88 -5.94
C ALA A 158 9.30 -19.09 -4.67
N LYS A 159 8.64 -20.24 -4.47
CA LYS A 159 7.83 -20.52 -3.26
C LYS A 159 8.59 -20.36 -1.94
N MET A 160 9.90 -20.62 -1.91
CA MET A 160 10.72 -20.40 -0.71
C MET A 160 11.09 -18.92 -0.49
N MET A 161 11.21 -18.16 -1.59
CA MET A 161 11.52 -16.73 -1.60
C MET A 161 10.24 -15.85 -1.61
N ALA A 162 9.07 -16.45 -1.79
CA ALA A 162 7.78 -15.77 -1.87
C ALA A 162 7.52 -14.93 -0.62
N THR A 163 7.37 -13.62 -0.83
CA THR A 163 7.13 -12.64 0.23
C THR A 163 5.70 -12.70 0.78
N HIS A 164 4.76 -13.22 -0.02
CA HIS A 164 3.37 -13.41 0.40
C HIS A 164 3.08 -14.89 0.69
N PRO A 165 2.31 -15.17 1.75
CA PRO A 165 1.86 -16.52 2.02
C PRO A 165 0.76 -16.95 1.04
N PRO A 166 0.63 -18.25 0.75
CA PRO A 166 -0.42 -18.77 -0.12
C PRO A 166 -1.81 -18.34 0.34
N LEU A 167 -2.67 -17.92 -0.61
CA LEU A 167 -4.04 -17.48 -0.33
C LEU A 167 -4.81 -18.46 0.54
N LYS A 168 -4.70 -19.76 0.24
CA LYS A 168 -5.37 -20.82 1.01
C LYS A 168 -5.02 -20.76 2.51
N LYS A 169 -3.76 -20.45 2.85
CA LYS A 169 -3.30 -20.34 4.24
C LYS A 169 -3.79 -19.06 4.92
N ARG A 170 -3.88 -17.95 4.17
CA ARG A 170 -4.43 -16.69 4.69
C ARG A 170 -5.92 -16.84 5.00
N ILE A 171 -6.69 -17.35 4.04
CA ILE A 171 -8.14 -17.56 4.20
C ILE A 171 -8.41 -18.52 5.37
N ALA A 172 -7.71 -19.64 5.46
CA ALA A 172 -7.90 -20.61 6.56
C ALA A 172 -7.58 -20.05 7.96
N ARG A 173 -6.74 -19.00 8.06
CA ARG A 173 -6.47 -18.33 9.35
C ARG A 173 -7.55 -17.32 9.73
N ILE A 174 -8.18 -16.68 8.76
CA ILE A 174 -9.26 -15.71 8.99
C ILE A 174 -10.60 -16.44 9.18
N GLN A 175 -10.87 -17.42 8.32
CA GLN A 175 -12.10 -18.20 8.25
C GLN A 175 -11.76 -19.70 8.25
N PRO A 176 -11.63 -20.32 9.44
CA PRO A 176 -11.27 -21.74 9.58
C PRO A 176 -12.31 -22.71 9.00
N ASP A 177 -13.56 -22.28 8.89
CA ASP A 177 -14.72 -22.99 8.34
C ASP A 177 -14.81 -22.94 6.81
N TRP A 178 -13.85 -22.31 6.13
CA TRP A 178 -13.88 -22.19 4.67
C TRP A 178 -13.82 -23.55 3.95
N ASP A 179 -14.76 -23.78 3.04
CA ASP A 179 -14.95 -25.01 2.27
C ASP A 179 -13.95 -25.21 1.12
N GLY A 180 -13.04 -24.26 0.93
CA GLY A 180 -12.02 -24.29 -0.13
C GLY A 180 -12.49 -23.76 -1.48
N LYS A 181 -13.72 -23.24 -1.59
CA LYS A 181 -14.23 -22.65 -2.83
C LYS A 181 -13.89 -21.17 -2.93
N TYR A 182 -13.34 -20.79 -4.07
CA TYR A 182 -13.08 -19.39 -4.39
C TYR A 182 -14.37 -18.71 -4.87
N LEU A 183 -14.44 -17.39 -4.75
CA LEU A 183 -15.56 -16.60 -5.24
C LEU A 183 -15.28 -16.20 -6.69
N GLU A 184 -16.19 -16.55 -7.59
CA GLU A 184 -16.09 -16.22 -9.01
C GLU A 184 -16.96 -15.01 -9.36
N GLY A 185 -16.45 -14.15 -10.24
CA GLY A 185 -17.19 -12.99 -10.75
C GLY A 185 -17.16 -11.75 -9.86
N PRO A 186 -17.64 -10.61 -10.38
CA PRO A 186 -17.77 -9.36 -9.63
C PRO A 186 -18.72 -9.54 -8.44
N PRO A 187 -18.54 -8.78 -7.35
CA PRO A 187 -19.40 -8.87 -6.18
C PRO A 187 -20.86 -8.61 -6.56
N PRO A 188 -21.82 -9.24 -5.87
CA PRO A 188 -23.22 -8.87 -6.00
C PRO A 188 -23.34 -7.36 -5.80
N GLN A 189 -23.99 -6.65 -6.73
CA GLN A 189 -24.31 -5.23 -6.53
C GLN A 189 -25.08 -5.11 -5.20
N GLU A 190 -24.60 -4.26 -4.28
CA GLU A 190 -25.31 -3.95 -3.04
C GLU A 190 -26.64 -3.26 -3.38
N THR A 191 -27.67 -4.05 -3.70
CA THR A 191 -29.04 -3.58 -3.76
C THR A 191 -29.51 -3.37 -2.32
N GLY A 192 -29.44 -2.12 -1.85
CA GLY A 192 -30.13 -1.70 -0.63
C GLY A 192 -29.25 -1.53 0.60
N ARG A 193 -28.46 -0.45 0.62
CA ARG A 193 -28.21 0.27 1.88
C ARG A 193 -28.91 1.61 1.75
N GLN A 194 -30.10 1.72 2.36
CA GLN A 194 -30.75 3.01 2.59
C GLN A 194 -29.79 3.83 3.46
N THR A 195 -29.12 4.79 2.84
CA THR A 195 -28.34 5.80 3.55
C THR A 195 -29.31 6.66 4.36
N PRO A 196 -29.05 6.90 5.65
CA PRO A 196 -29.88 7.80 6.42
C PRO A 196 -29.87 9.18 5.78
N GLU A 197 -31.07 9.70 5.59
CA GLU A 197 -31.41 11.04 5.14
C GLU A 197 -30.60 12.12 5.89
N VAL A 198 -30.06 13.05 5.09
CA VAL A 198 -29.86 14.47 5.42
C VAL A 198 -28.78 14.81 6.46
N ALA A 199 -27.55 15.03 5.97
CA ALA A 199 -26.67 16.05 6.55
C ALA A 199 -26.89 17.37 5.80
N MET A 200 -27.93 18.12 6.18
CA MET A 200 -28.09 19.51 5.74
C MET A 200 -27.04 20.37 6.43
N GLY A 201 -25.99 20.72 5.69
CA GLY A 201 -25.01 21.73 6.06
C GLY A 201 -24.42 22.32 4.80
N PHE A 202 -24.66 23.61 4.57
CA PHE A 202 -24.29 24.43 3.41
C PHE A 202 -25.22 24.35 2.19
N ALA A 203 -26.35 25.06 2.25
CA ALA A 203 -26.85 25.82 1.09
C ALA A 203 -27.94 26.81 1.53
N GLN A 204 -27.56 28.08 1.73
CA GLN A 204 -28.41 29.13 1.18
C GLN A 204 -28.02 29.26 -0.30
N ALA A 205 -28.93 28.86 -1.17
CA ALA A 205 -28.86 28.95 -2.63
C ALA A 205 -27.76 28.11 -3.33
N GLY A 206 -28.02 26.83 -3.55
CA GLY A 206 -27.25 25.97 -4.46
C GLY A 206 -28.18 25.04 -5.22
N THR A 207 -27.90 24.83 -6.51
CA THR A 207 -28.60 23.87 -7.38
C THR A 207 -28.75 22.52 -6.68
N PRO A 208 -29.95 21.92 -6.62
CA PRO A 208 -30.14 20.62 -5.98
C PRO A 208 -29.33 19.57 -6.74
N ILE A 209 -28.31 19.02 -6.09
CA ILE A 209 -27.53 17.89 -6.60
C ILE A 209 -28.17 16.64 -6.03
N ASP A 210 -28.72 15.80 -6.90
CA ASP A 210 -29.20 14.48 -6.54
C ASP A 210 -27.99 13.55 -6.34
N ALA A 211 -27.71 13.19 -5.09
CA ALA A 211 -26.57 12.36 -4.72
C ALA A 211 -26.62 10.98 -5.40
N ASP A 212 -27.82 10.43 -5.64
CA ASP A 212 -27.99 9.10 -6.23
C ASP A 212 -27.62 9.09 -7.73
N GLN A 213 -27.89 10.21 -8.43
CA GLN A 213 -27.50 10.39 -9.84
C GLN A 213 -25.99 10.61 -10.02
N VAL A 214 -25.34 11.24 -9.04
CA VAL A 214 -23.88 11.39 -9.06
C VAL A 214 -23.20 10.04 -8.85
N VAL A 215 -23.74 9.20 -7.96
CA VAL A 215 -23.20 7.86 -7.67
C VAL A 215 -23.32 6.91 -8.87
N THR A 216 -24.43 6.97 -9.61
CA THR A 216 -24.65 6.09 -10.78
C THR A 216 -23.72 6.37 -11.95
N ASN A 217 -23.14 7.58 -12.04
CA ASN A 217 -22.28 8.01 -13.14
C ASN A 217 -20.80 8.15 -12.74
N ILE A 218 -20.39 7.61 -11.59
CA ILE A 218 -18.99 7.62 -11.16
C ILE A 218 -18.13 6.88 -12.20
N GLY A 219 -17.18 7.60 -12.79
CA GLY A 219 -16.26 7.07 -13.81
C GLY A 219 -16.71 7.26 -15.26
N ASN A 220 -17.94 7.74 -15.50
CA ASN A 220 -18.42 8.10 -16.84
C ASN A 220 -19.29 9.37 -16.80
N PRO A 221 -18.70 10.55 -16.51
CA PRO A 221 -19.46 11.78 -16.33
C PRO A 221 -20.07 12.25 -17.66
N ASP A 222 -21.34 12.65 -17.63
CA ASP A 222 -21.98 13.28 -18.78
C ASP A 222 -21.57 14.77 -18.94
N ASN A 223 -21.85 15.35 -20.10
CA ASN A 223 -21.50 16.76 -20.38
C ASN A 223 -22.22 17.76 -19.45
N ASN A 224 -23.42 17.43 -18.98
CA ASN A 224 -24.22 18.29 -18.10
C ASN A 224 -23.65 18.29 -16.67
N GLN A 225 -23.16 17.14 -16.20
CA GLN A 225 -22.46 16.97 -14.93
C GLN A 225 -21.12 17.70 -14.93
N ILE A 226 -20.38 17.67 -16.05
CA ILE A 226 -19.15 18.46 -16.20
C ILE A 226 -19.46 19.97 -16.13
N GLU A 227 -20.53 20.43 -16.78
CA GLU A 227 -20.93 21.84 -16.72
C GLU A 227 -21.37 22.24 -15.31
N THR A 228 -22.10 21.37 -14.62
CA THR A 228 -22.53 21.56 -13.23
C THR A 228 -21.32 21.63 -12.30
N ALA A 229 -20.35 20.73 -12.45
CA ALA A 229 -19.10 20.74 -11.69
C ALA A 229 -18.31 22.04 -11.92
N ARG A 230 -18.25 22.55 -13.15
CA ARG A 230 -17.62 23.85 -13.45
C ARG A 230 -18.34 25.01 -12.76
N LYS A 231 -19.68 25.00 -12.73
CA LYS A 231 -20.47 26.03 -12.02
C LYS A 231 -20.20 25.97 -10.51
N ILE A 232 -20.22 24.77 -9.91
CA ILE A 232 -19.91 24.58 -8.49
C ILE A 232 -18.51 25.08 -8.15
N ILE A 233 -17.49 24.66 -8.90
CA ILE A 233 -16.12 25.13 -8.71
C ILE A 233 -16.02 26.66 -8.86
N GLY A 234 -16.78 27.24 -9.80
CA GLY A 234 -16.86 28.69 -10.01
C GLY A 234 -17.53 29.45 -8.86
N THR A 235 -18.39 28.80 -8.07
CA THR A 235 -19.01 29.41 -6.87
C THR A 235 -18.12 29.36 -5.62
N LEU A 236 -17.07 28.53 -5.62
CA LEU A 236 -16.18 28.41 -4.48
C LEU A 236 -15.25 29.63 -4.38
N PRO A 237 -15.03 30.18 -3.18
CA PRO A 237 -13.98 31.17 -2.93
C PRO A 237 -12.63 30.73 -3.51
N GLY A 238 -11.95 31.63 -4.23
CA GLY A 238 -10.68 31.33 -4.90
C GLY A 238 -9.60 30.79 -3.96
N VAL A 239 -9.63 31.17 -2.68
CA VAL A 239 -8.72 30.63 -1.65
C VAL A 239 -8.86 29.11 -1.47
N PHE A 240 -10.09 28.56 -1.53
CA PHE A 240 -10.33 27.12 -1.42
C PHE A 240 -9.87 26.38 -2.67
N VAL A 241 -10.18 26.91 -3.85
CA VAL A 241 -9.77 26.30 -5.13
C VAL A 241 -8.24 26.26 -5.25
N THR A 242 -7.58 27.35 -4.85
CA THR A 242 -6.11 27.44 -4.90
C THR A 242 -5.46 26.51 -3.88
N SER A 243 -6.01 26.45 -2.65
CA SER A 243 -5.50 25.57 -1.60
C SER A 243 -5.72 24.09 -1.91
N ALA A 244 -6.80 23.73 -2.63
CA ALA A 244 -7.05 22.34 -3.04
C ALA A 244 -6.05 21.84 -4.10
N ARG A 245 -5.36 22.75 -4.81
CA ARG A 245 -4.41 22.41 -5.88
C ARG A 245 -2.96 22.34 -5.41
N ASP A 246 -2.68 22.69 -4.16
CA ASP A 246 -1.36 22.61 -3.56
C ASP A 246 -1.33 21.52 -2.47
N PRO A 247 -0.47 20.49 -2.57
CA PRO A 247 -0.47 19.34 -1.66
C PRO A 247 -0.31 19.68 -0.18
N TYR A 248 0.30 20.83 0.12
CA TYR A 248 0.53 21.29 1.48
C TYR A 248 -0.71 21.97 2.06
N SER A 249 -1.26 22.98 1.38
CA SER A 249 -2.47 23.69 1.80
C SER A 249 -3.76 22.87 1.67
N ALA A 250 -3.78 21.83 0.82
CA ALA A 250 -4.89 20.89 0.73
C ALA A 250 -5.14 20.14 2.05
N ARG A 251 -4.09 19.88 2.85
CA ARG A 251 -4.23 19.25 4.18
C ARG A 251 -5.00 20.15 5.15
N ALA A 252 -4.79 21.46 5.06
CA ALA A 252 -5.51 22.43 5.88
C ALA A 252 -7.02 22.45 5.54
N LEU A 253 -7.39 22.24 4.27
CA LEU A 253 -8.80 22.08 3.89
C LEU A 253 -9.43 20.83 4.49
N VAL A 254 -8.70 19.71 4.56
CA VAL A 254 -9.20 18.48 5.21
C VAL A 254 -9.46 18.74 6.69
N TYR A 255 -8.56 19.44 7.38
CA TYR A 255 -8.80 19.82 8.78
C TYR A 255 -9.99 20.76 8.93
N LEU A 256 -10.12 21.76 8.05
CA LEU A 256 -11.28 22.66 8.04
C LEU A 256 -12.61 21.88 7.94
N MET A 257 -12.68 20.86 7.08
CA MET A 257 -13.88 20.01 6.93
C MET A 257 -14.20 19.15 8.16
N HIS A 258 -13.21 18.92 9.04
CA HIS A 258 -13.39 18.14 10.27
C HIS A 258 -13.54 19.02 11.52
N LEU A 259 -13.44 20.34 11.39
CA LEU A 259 -13.71 21.24 12.50
C LEU A 259 -15.19 21.17 12.85
N ASP A 260 -15.46 21.04 14.14
CA ASP A 260 -16.82 20.95 14.65
C ASP A 260 -17.56 22.30 14.52
N ALA A 261 -18.87 22.24 14.36
CA ALA A 261 -19.73 23.42 14.36
C ALA A 261 -19.78 24.06 15.76
N ASP A 262 -19.68 23.26 16.82
CA ASP A 262 -19.62 23.73 18.20
C ASP A 262 -18.33 24.52 18.47
N LYS A 263 -18.49 25.70 19.07
CA LYS A 263 -17.40 26.65 19.29
C LYS A 263 -16.39 26.16 20.33
N GLU A 264 -16.83 25.48 21.38
CA GLU A 264 -15.94 24.96 22.43
C GLU A 264 -15.13 23.78 21.90
N VAL A 265 -15.78 22.86 21.17
CA VAL A 265 -15.10 21.72 20.54
C VAL A 265 -14.09 22.19 19.50
N ARG A 266 -14.50 23.10 18.61
CA ARG A 266 -13.61 23.68 17.59
C ARG A 266 -12.40 24.38 18.20
N THR A 267 -12.56 25.07 19.33
CA THR A 267 -11.44 25.75 20.01
C THR A 267 -10.41 24.72 20.49
N LYS A 268 -10.86 23.63 21.12
CA LYS A 268 -9.98 22.53 21.55
C LYS A 268 -9.29 21.84 20.36
N GLN A 269 -10.01 21.64 19.25
CA GLN A 269 -9.45 21.08 18.02
C GLN A 269 -8.35 21.98 17.43
N LEU A 270 -8.57 23.30 17.41
CA LEU A 270 -7.57 24.26 16.93
C LEU A 270 -6.33 24.31 17.83
N GLU A 271 -6.50 24.26 19.15
CA GLU A 271 -5.37 24.17 20.09
C GLU A 271 -4.56 22.89 19.87
N HIS A 272 -5.24 21.76 19.67
CA HIS A 272 -4.58 20.49 19.36
C HIS A 272 -3.81 20.55 18.05
N LEU A 273 -4.42 21.09 16.98
CA LEU A 273 -3.78 21.24 15.68
C LEU A 273 -2.57 22.17 15.75
N LYS A 274 -2.61 23.23 16.56
CA LYS A 274 -1.46 24.12 16.78
C LYS A 274 -0.26 23.40 17.37
N ALA A 275 -0.49 22.40 18.24
CA ALA A 275 0.58 21.65 18.90
C ALA A 275 1.07 20.44 18.08
N ALA A 276 0.18 19.81 17.30
CA ALA A 276 0.44 18.50 16.68
C ALA A 276 0.54 18.51 15.15
N ALA A 277 0.09 19.57 14.46
CA ALA A 277 0.17 19.61 12.99
C ALA A 277 1.59 19.88 12.49
N ASP A 278 1.89 19.43 11.27
CA ASP A 278 3.17 19.73 10.63
C ASP A 278 3.38 21.25 10.47
N LEU A 279 4.66 21.65 10.44
CA LEU A 279 5.08 23.05 10.43
C LEU A 279 4.34 23.85 9.34
N GLY A 280 3.64 24.92 9.75
CA GLY A 280 2.91 25.88 8.91
C GLY A 280 1.52 25.45 8.40
N ILE A 281 1.07 24.21 8.65
CA ILE A 281 -0.28 23.79 8.27
C ILE A 281 -1.33 24.55 9.10
N TYR A 282 -1.05 24.80 10.38
CA TYR A 282 -1.92 25.60 11.24
C TYR A 282 -2.09 27.04 10.71
N ASP A 283 -1.02 27.65 10.19
CA ASP A 283 -1.09 29.00 9.62
C ASP A 283 -1.90 29.02 8.31
N ALA A 284 -1.77 27.98 7.49
CA ALA A 284 -2.59 27.80 6.31
C ALA A 284 -4.07 27.62 6.68
N LEU A 285 -4.37 26.79 7.69
CA LEU A 285 -5.73 26.62 8.22
C LEU A 285 -6.32 27.93 8.73
N ARG A 286 -5.52 28.73 9.45
CA ARG A 286 -5.96 30.03 9.97
C ARG A 286 -6.37 30.99 8.85
N LYS A 287 -5.69 30.95 7.69
CA LYS A 287 -6.05 31.75 6.51
C LYS A 287 -7.36 31.30 5.85
N LEU A 288 -7.78 30.05 6.08
CA LEU A 288 -9.00 29.47 5.50
C LEU A 288 -10.25 29.66 6.38
N ILE A 289 -10.07 29.97 7.67
CA ILE A 289 -11.15 30.19 8.64
C ILE A 289 -11.69 31.64 8.58
N VAL A 290 -11.01 32.54 7.85
CA VAL A 290 -11.38 33.97 7.71
C VAL A 290 -12.61 34.17 6.84
#